data_AF-A0A819G244-F1
#
_entry.id   AF-A0A819G244-F1
#
_cell.length_a   1.000
_cell.length_b   1.000
_cell.length_c   1.000
_cell.angle_alpha   90.00
_cell.angle_beta   90.00
_cell.angle_gamma   90.00
#
_symmetry.space_group_name_H-M   'P 1'
#
loop_
_entity.id
_entity.type
_entity.pdbx_description
1 polymer ?
#
loop_
_entity_poly.entity_id
_entity_poly.type
_entity_poly.pdbx_seq_one_letter_code
_entity_poly.pdbx_strand_id
1 'polypeptide(L)'
;MAATDSEHSSLFSLTDCIYFANGNCMFKRKCNYRHCQIAMKQLEECSKWPDTCRNIDCPYRHTGQRFKTQKSPVKEKGRVSFFWDIENVPIPKGQQPFDIIQRIRDRLVVQPGLQEAEFSCFCDTTTISHENRLSLHHANVDNINVPTGKPGAVDLKILLALDRFERNYRPPATVVLISGDI
;
A
#
# COMPACT_ATOMS: atom_id res chain seq x y z
N MET A 1 11.34 -32.33 5.47
CA MET A 1 10.67 -32.63 4.19
C MET A 1 10.46 -31.30 3.48
N ALA A 2 11.27 -31.03 2.47
CA ALA A 2 11.29 -29.77 1.74
C ALA A 2 10.12 -29.71 0.76
N ALA A 3 9.25 -28.70 0.88
CA ALA A 3 8.29 -28.37 -0.16
C ALA A 3 9.07 -27.76 -1.33
N THR A 4 8.96 -28.39 -2.48
CA THR A 4 9.70 -28.09 -3.71
C THR A 4 9.32 -26.73 -4.29
N ASP A 5 10.32 -25.95 -4.70
CA ASP A 5 10.24 -24.62 -5.34
C ASP A 5 9.36 -24.55 -6.62
N SER A 6 8.80 -25.67 -7.08
CA SER A 6 7.93 -25.76 -8.25
C SER A 6 6.45 -25.37 -7.98
N GLU A 7 5.98 -25.38 -6.74
CA GLU A 7 4.56 -25.13 -6.43
C GLU A 7 4.22 -23.64 -6.30
N HIS A 8 5.18 -22.78 -5.98
CA HIS A 8 4.94 -21.35 -5.75
C HIS A 8 4.59 -20.59 -7.04
N SER A 9 5.06 -21.06 -8.20
CA SER A 9 4.82 -20.41 -9.49
C SER A 9 3.46 -20.75 -10.10
N SER A 10 2.81 -21.84 -9.67
CA SER A 10 1.53 -22.31 -10.22
C SER A 10 0.30 -21.75 -9.51
N LEU A 11 0.48 -21.15 -8.32
CA LEU A 11 -0.62 -20.58 -7.54
C LEU A 11 -1.06 -19.20 -8.03
N PHE A 12 -0.18 -18.44 -8.71
CA PHE A 12 -0.53 -17.11 -9.22
C PHE A 12 -1.71 -17.16 -10.20
N SER A 13 -1.66 -18.07 -11.17
CA SER A 13 -2.71 -18.23 -12.20
C SER A 13 -4.05 -18.73 -11.63
N LEU A 14 -4.03 -19.23 -10.39
CA LEU A 14 -5.20 -19.69 -9.66
C LEU A 14 -5.66 -18.69 -8.58
N THR A 15 -4.86 -17.67 -8.26
CA THR A 15 -5.16 -16.63 -7.27
C THR A 15 -5.90 -15.48 -7.94
N ASP A 16 -7.01 -15.00 -7.35
CA ASP A 16 -7.81 -13.92 -7.93
C ASP A 16 -7.04 -12.60 -8.01
N CYS A 17 -7.11 -11.94 -9.18
CA CYS A 17 -6.53 -10.61 -9.36
C CYS A 17 -7.35 -9.56 -8.62
N ILE A 18 -6.72 -8.87 -7.66
CA ILE A 18 -7.33 -7.78 -6.88
C ILE A 18 -7.79 -6.62 -7.78
N TYR A 19 -7.02 -6.30 -8.83
CA TYR A 19 -7.36 -5.20 -9.74
C TYR A 19 -8.54 -5.57 -10.63
N PHE A 20 -8.68 -6.84 -11.02
CA PHE A 20 -9.82 -7.29 -11.81
C PHE A 20 -11.10 -7.32 -10.97
N ALA A 21 -10.98 -7.81 -9.74
CA ALA A 21 -12.07 -7.78 -8.76
C ALA A 21 -12.60 -6.36 -8.48
N ASN A 22 -11.77 -5.34 -8.68
CA ASN A 22 -12.12 -3.93 -8.53
C ASN A 22 -12.37 -3.21 -9.87
N GLY A 23 -12.42 -3.95 -10.99
CA GLY A 23 -12.71 -3.40 -12.33
C GLY A 23 -11.57 -2.69 -13.06
N ASN A 24 -10.37 -2.67 -12.48
CA ASN A 24 -9.24 -1.82 -12.92
C ASN A 24 -8.02 -2.62 -13.43
N CYS A 25 -8.15 -3.92 -13.73
CA CYS A 25 -7.00 -4.69 -14.22
C CYS A 25 -6.61 -4.28 -15.64
N MET A 26 -5.43 -3.67 -15.78
CA MET A 26 -4.88 -3.21 -17.06
C MET A 26 -4.25 -4.34 -17.90
N PHE A 27 -3.91 -5.48 -17.28
CA PHE A 27 -3.21 -6.58 -17.95
C PHE A 27 -4.15 -7.56 -18.67
N LYS A 28 -5.46 -7.55 -18.37
CA LYS A 28 -6.50 -8.39 -19.02
C LYS A 28 -6.01 -9.84 -19.25
N ARG A 29 -5.83 -10.28 -20.51
CA ARG A 29 -5.40 -11.63 -20.89
C ARG A 29 -3.91 -11.93 -20.65
N LYS A 30 -3.09 -10.91 -20.35
CA LYS A 30 -1.68 -11.05 -19.96
C LYS A 30 -1.49 -11.06 -18.44
N CYS A 31 -2.57 -11.01 -17.65
CA CYS A 31 -2.45 -11.04 -16.20
C CYS A 31 -2.04 -12.44 -15.74
N ASN A 32 -1.04 -12.50 -14.86
CA ASN A 32 -0.59 -13.74 -14.24
C ASN A 32 -1.54 -14.24 -13.13
N TYR A 33 -2.55 -13.44 -12.81
CA TYR A 33 -3.56 -13.73 -11.80
C TYR A 33 -4.89 -14.09 -12.45
N ARG A 34 -5.68 -14.87 -11.72
CA ARG A 34 -6.97 -15.38 -12.13
C ARG A 34 -8.02 -14.27 -12.27
N HIS A 35 -8.71 -14.22 -13.40
CA HIS A 35 -9.84 -13.32 -13.65
C HIS A 35 -11.14 -14.11 -13.75
N CYS A 36 -11.83 -14.31 -12.62
CA CYS A 36 -13.10 -15.02 -12.59
C CYS A 36 -14.27 -14.06 -12.31
N GLN A 37 -15.17 -13.89 -13.29
CA GLN A 37 -16.32 -12.98 -13.17
C GLN A 37 -17.35 -13.45 -12.13
N ILE A 38 -17.49 -14.77 -11.97
CA ILE A 38 -18.41 -15.36 -10.99
C ILE A 38 -17.88 -15.09 -9.58
N ALA A 39 -16.60 -15.39 -9.35
CA ALA A 39 -15.92 -15.09 -8.09
C ALA A 39 -15.91 -13.59 -7.78
N MET A 40 -15.80 -12.71 -8.79
CA MET A 40 -15.91 -11.26 -8.57
C MET A 40 -17.27 -10.85 -7.99
N LYS A 41 -18.36 -11.49 -8.42
CA LYS A 41 -19.74 -11.14 -8.00
C LYS A 41 -20.11 -11.68 -6.62
N GLN A 42 -19.43 -12.72 -6.12
CA GLN A 42 -19.68 -13.27 -4.79
C GLN A 42 -18.50 -13.06 -3.85
N LEU A 43 -18.78 -12.79 -2.57
CA LEU A 43 -17.75 -12.52 -1.56
C LEU A 43 -17.31 -13.79 -0.80
N GLU A 44 -17.78 -14.96 -1.21
CA GLU A 44 -17.49 -16.23 -0.53
C GLU A 44 -16.15 -16.83 -0.98
N GLU A 45 -15.33 -17.20 0.01
CA GLU A 45 -14.02 -17.84 -0.19
C GLU A 45 -14.16 -19.34 -0.46
N CYS A 46 -13.27 -19.87 -1.31
CA CYS A 46 -13.23 -21.30 -1.59
C CYS A 46 -12.69 -22.05 -0.37
N SER A 47 -13.49 -22.94 0.22
CA SER A 47 -13.08 -23.77 1.36
C SER A 47 -11.91 -24.71 1.10
N LYS A 48 -11.60 -24.98 -0.18
CA LYS A 48 -10.49 -25.84 -0.62
C LYS A 48 -9.24 -25.04 -1.00
N TRP A 49 -9.31 -23.71 -1.05
CA TRP A 49 -8.19 -22.83 -1.39
C TRP A 49 -7.44 -22.39 -0.12
N PRO A 50 -6.10 -22.27 -0.14
CA PRO A 50 -5.16 -22.53 -1.24
C PRO A 50 -4.67 -23.99 -1.29
N ASP A 51 -5.10 -24.83 -0.37
CA ASP A 51 -4.44 -26.11 -0.08
C ASP A 51 -4.67 -27.14 -1.20
N THR A 52 -5.91 -27.29 -1.67
CA THR A 52 -6.30 -28.37 -2.61
C THR A 52 -7.04 -27.89 -3.85
N CYS A 53 -7.57 -26.66 -3.86
CA CYS A 53 -8.29 -26.14 -5.02
C CYS A 53 -7.32 -25.76 -6.15
N ARG A 54 -7.48 -26.40 -7.30
CA ARG A 54 -6.73 -26.10 -8.54
C ARG A 54 -7.65 -25.79 -9.73
N ASN A 55 -8.93 -25.54 -9.47
CA ASN A 55 -9.91 -25.21 -10.51
C ASN A 55 -9.86 -23.71 -10.85
N ILE A 56 -9.40 -23.38 -12.05
CA ILE A 56 -9.33 -21.98 -12.53
C ILE A 56 -10.71 -21.35 -12.74
N ASP A 57 -11.77 -22.14 -12.88
CA ASP A 57 -13.15 -21.67 -13.01
C ASP A 57 -13.96 -21.84 -11.72
N CYS A 58 -13.29 -22.07 -10.57
CA CYS A 58 -13.95 -22.17 -9.27
C CYS A 58 -14.86 -20.96 -9.02
N PRO A 59 -16.17 -21.12 -8.78
CA PRO A 59 -17.03 -19.95 -8.64
C PRO A 59 -16.63 -19.10 -7.43
N TYR A 60 -15.95 -19.67 -6.43
CA TYR A 60 -15.55 -19.04 -5.16
C TYR A 60 -14.22 -18.28 -5.23
N ARG A 61 -14.00 -17.37 -4.27
CA ARG A 61 -12.81 -16.52 -4.20
C ARG A 61 -11.56 -17.32 -3.84
N HIS A 62 -10.50 -17.13 -4.62
CA HIS A 62 -9.16 -17.64 -4.36
C HIS A 62 -8.26 -16.48 -3.93
N THR A 63 -8.42 -16.04 -2.69
CA THR A 63 -7.65 -14.91 -2.15
C THR A 63 -6.19 -15.31 -1.97
N GLY A 64 -5.25 -14.45 -2.40
CA GLY A 64 -3.82 -14.69 -2.13
C GLY A 64 -3.61 -14.83 -0.63
N GLN A 65 -2.77 -15.77 -0.18
CA GLN A 65 -2.56 -16.08 1.24
C GLN A 65 -2.23 -14.83 2.07
N ARG A 66 -3.29 -14.20 2.60
CA ARG A 66 -3.50 -13.61 3.94
C ARG A 66 -4.73 -12.67 3.93
N PHE A 67 -5.91 -13.22 3.67
CA PHE A 67 -7.15 -12.71 4.25
C PHE A 67 -7.77 -13.78 5.15
N LYS A 68 -7.05 -14.23 6.19
CA LYS A 68 -7.74 -14.88 7.31
C LYS A 68 -8.49 -13.78 8.07
N THR A 69 -9.74 -13.54 7.67
CA THR A 69 -10.74 -12.84 8.48
C THR A 69 -11.08 -13.74 9.68
N GLN A 70 -10.19 -13.81 10.66
CA GLN A 70 -10.63 -14.19 12.00
C GLN A 70 -11.45 -13.01 12.53
N LYS A 71 -12.77 -13.23 12.68
CA LYS A 71 -13.62 -12.45 13.58
C LYS A 71 -13.14 -12.67 15.01
N SER A 72 -12.02 -12.05 15.37
CA SER A 72 -11.61 -11.81 16.74
C SER A 72 -12.32 -10.54 17.26
N PRO A 73 -12.51 -10.37 18.59
CA PRO A 73 -13.10 -9.15 19.16
C PRO A 73 -12.39 -7.94 18.56
N VAL A 74 -13.11 -6.84 18.29
CA VAL A 74 -12.62 -5.64 17.60
C VAL A 74 -11.32 -5.16 18.25
N LYS A 75 -10.19 -5.70 17.78
CA LYS A 75 -8.86 -5.17 18.07
C LYS A 75 -8.83 -3.88 17.29
N GLU A 76 -8.66 -2.76 17.99
CA GLU A 76 -8.42 -1.47 17.35
C GLU A 76 -7.32 -1.67 16.30
N LYS A 77 -7.64 -1.33 15.05
CA LYS A 77 -6.67 -1.39 13.97
C LYS A 77 -5.58 -0.38 14.30
N GLY A 78 -4.33 -0.85 14.33
CA GLY A 78 -3.20 0.03 14.58
C GLY A 78 -3.14 1.14 13.54
N ARG A 79 -2.83 2.36 13.99
CA ARG A 79 -2.71 3.54 13.12
C ARG A 79 -1.33 3.61 12.51
N VAL A 80 -1.23 4.07 11.27
CA VAL A 80 0.07 4.34 10.62
C VAL A 80 0.07 5.71 9.95
N SER A 81 1.12 6.49 10.21
CA SER A 81 1.37 7.77 9.54
C SER A 81 2.69 7.74 8.79
N PHE A 82 2.70 8.37 7.61
CA PHE A 82 3.86 8.48 6.74
C PHE A 82 4.36 9.93 6.69
N PHE A 83 5.66 10.10 6.92
CA PHE A 83 6.35 11.38 6.82
C PHE A 83 7.48 11.22 5.81
N TRP A 84 7.31 11.82 4.64
CA TRP A 84 8.26 11.69 3.55
C TRP A 84 9.03 12.99 3.33
N ASP A 85 10.33 12.91 3.60
CA ASP A 85 11.30 13.88 3.12
C ASP A 85 11.63 13.60 1.65
N ILE A 86 10.89 14.25 0.76
CA ILE A 86 11.00 14.02 -0.68
C ILE A 86 12.20 14.77 -1.29
N GLU A 87 12.82 15.69 -0.55
CA GLU A 87 14.06 16.34 -0.99
C GLU A 87 15.25 15.39 -0.81
N ASN A 88 15.33 14.72 0.34
CA ASN A 88 16.37 13.72 0.61
C ASN A 88 16.11 12.37 -0.06
N VAL A 89 14.84 11.98 -0.23
CA VAL A 89 14.44 10.75 -0.91
C VAL A 89 13.54 11.09 -2.11
N PRO A 90 14.11 11.59 -3.22
CA PRO A 90 13.32 12.04 -4.36
C PRO A 90 12.68 10.90 -5.13
N ILE A 91 11.63 11.25 -5.89
CA ILE A 91 10.97 10.32 -6.82
C ILE A 91 11.99 9.82 -7.85
N PRO A 92 12.20 8.50 -8.00
CA PRO A 92 13.11 7.96 -9.00
C PRO A 92 12.71 8.37 -10.42
N LYS A 93 13.71 8.64 -11.27
CA LYS A 93 13.48 9.05 -12.66
C LYS A 93 12.61 8.03 -13.41
N GLY A 94 11.58 8.51 -14.09
CA GLY A 94 10.66 7.69 -14.89
C GLY A 94 9.62 6.91 -14.09
N GLN A 95 9.54 7.10 -12.77
CA GLN A 95 8.48 6.55 -11.93
C GLN A 95 7.41 7.61 -11.64
N GLN A 96 6.16 7.15 -11.50
CA GLN A 96 5.05 8.00 -11.11
C GLN A 96 4.86 7.94 -9.59
N PRO A 97 4.73 9.08 -8.89
CA PRO A 97 4.53 9.12 -7.43
C PRO A 97 3.38 8.23 -6.96
N PHE A 98 2.26 8.27 -7.69
CA PHE A 98 1.09 7.45 -7.41
C PHE A 98 1.43 5.96 -7.26
N ASP A 99 2.17 5.38 -8.21
CA ASP A 99 2.52 3.95 -8.20
C ASP A 99 3.43 3.59 -7.02
N ILE A 100 4.36 4.47 -6.67
CA ILE A 100 5.24 4.30 -5.51
C ILE A 100 4.41 4.26 -4.22
N ILE A 101 3.50 5.22 -4.06
CA ILE A 101 2.65 5.33 -2.88
C ILE A 101 1.71 4.13 -2.75
N GLN A 102 1.12 3.65 -3.85
CA GLN A 102 0.30 2.43 -3.80
C GLN A 102 1.12 1.22 -3.32
N ARG A 103 2.37 1.06 -3.79
CA ARG A 103 3.24 -0.03 -3.32
C ARG A 103 3.62 0.09 -1.85
N ILE A 104 3.85 1.31 -1.36
CA ILE A 104 4.11 1.59 0.06
C ILE A 104 2.88 1.19 0.89
N ARG A 105 1.69 1.64 0.49
CA ARG A 105 0.43 1.33 1.18
C ARG A 105 0.10 -0.15 1.16
N ASP A 106 0.28 -0.83 0.04
CA ASP A 106 0.04 -2.27 -0.05
C ASP A 106 0.89 -3.04 0.97
N ARG A 107 2.18 -2.68 1.09
CA ARG A 107 3.10 -3.36 2.01
C ARG A 107 2.92 -2.98 3.47
N LEU A 108 2.67 -1.69 3.76
CA LEU A 108 2.71 -1.16 5.13
C LEU A 108 1.34 -0.93 5.75
N VAL A 109 0.28 -0.83 4.95
CA VAL A 109 -1.10 -0.62 5.43
C VAL A 109 -1.96 -1.86 5.18
N VAL A 110 -2.07 -2.31 3.92
CA VAL A 110 -3.00 -3.37 3.52
C VAL A 110 -2.56 -4.74 4.06
N GLN A 111 -1.32 -5.15 3.77
CA GLN A 111 -0.79 -6.45 4.21
C GLN A 111 -0.81 -6.65 5.73
N PRO A 112 -0.45 -5.65 6.57
CA PRO A 112 -0.51 -5.80 8.02
C PRO A 112 -1.89 -5.47 8.61
N GLY A 113 -2.83 -4.96 7.81
CA GLY A 113 -4.19 -4.61 8.25
C GLY A 113 -4.28 -3.34 9.10
N LEU A 114 -3.37 -2.39 8.90
CA LEU A 114 -3.35 -1.10 9.61
C LEU A 114 -4.34 -0.10 8.99
N GLN A 115 -4.60 0.98 9.71
CA GLN A 115 -5.37 2.11 9.22
C GLN A 115 -4.43 3.30 9.01
N GLU A 116 -4.35 3.78 7.77
CA GLU A 116 -3.63 5.03 7.47
C GLU A 116 -4.30 6.20 8.19
N ALA A 117 -3.49 6.95 8.92
CA ALA A 117 -3.87 8.16 9.63
C ALA A 117 -3.51 9.40 8.82
N GLU A 118 -2.27 9.49 8.34
CA GLU A 118 -1.83 10.55 7.44
C GLU A 118 -0.72 10.05 6.50
N PHE A 119 -0.62 10.69 5.34
CA PHE A 119 0.54 10.55 4.45
C PHE A 119 0.93 11.95 3.99
N SER A 120 2.05 12.45 4.51
CA SER A 120 2.56 13.79 4.20
C SER A 120 3.92 13.72 3.52
N CYS A 121 4.14 14.53 2.49
CA CYS A 121 5.46 14.82 1.96
C CYS A 121 5.86 16.28 2.27
N PHE A 122 7.12 16.49 2.62
CA PHE A 122 7.66 17.78 3.04
C PHE A 122 8.69 18.25 2.02
N CYS A 123 8.47 19.42 1.43
CA CYS A 123 9.35 20.01 0.42
C CYS A 123 9.01 21.48 0.19
N ASP A 124 9.90 22.19 -0.47
CA ASP A 124 9.49 23.38 -1.20
C ASP A 124 8.63 22.99 -2.43
N THR A 125 7.37 23.41 -2.46
CA THR A 125 6.46 23.11 -3.58
C THR A 125 6.90 23.69 -4.94
N THR A 126 7.85 24.61 -4.94
CA THR A 126 8.46 25.18 -6.16
C THR A 126 9.51 24.25 -6.78
N THR A 127 10.09 23.32 -6.02
CA THR A 127 11.14 22.40 -6.52
C THR A 127 10.56 21.16 -7.21
N ILE A 128 9.30 20.83 -6.93
CA ILE A 128 8.59 19.69 -7.52
C ILE A 128 7.79 20.11 -8.75
N SER A 129 7.90 19.32 -9.83
CA SER A 129 7.11 19.54 -11.05
C SER A 129 5.60 19.53 -10.77
N HIS A 130 4.84 20.28 -11.56
CA HIS A 130 3.38 20.32 -11.43
C HIS A 130 2.75 18.92 -11.58
N GLU A 131 3.25 18.12 -12.52
CA GLU A 131 2.80 16.74 -12.73
C GLU A 131 3.00 15.87 -11.48
N ASN A 132 4.17 15.94 -10.84
CA ASN A 132 4.44 15.16 -9.64
C ASN A 132 3.58 15.62 -8.47
N ARG A 133 3.38 16.94 -8.28
CA ARG A 133 2.47 17.46 -7.25
C ARG A 133 1.04 16.96 -7.43
N LEU A 134 0.55 16.96 -8.67
CA LEU A 134 -0.77 16.45 -9.00
C LEU A 134 -0.87 14.93 -8.76
N SER A 135 0.17 14.17 -9.12
CA SER A 135 0.26 12.73 -8.87
C SER A 135 0.25 12.38 -7.38
N LEU A 136 0.99 13.14 -6.55
CA LEU A 136 0.97 13.04 -5.08
C LEU A 136 -0.43 13.36 -4.52
N HIS A 137 -1.05 14.44 -4.99
CA HIS A 137 -2.40 14.82 -4.58
C HIS A 137 -3.45 13.76 -4.98
N HIS A 138 -3.39 13.21 -6.19
CA HIS A 138 -4.26 12.10 -6.63
C HIS A 138 -4.04 10.83 -5.82
N ALA A 139 -2.83 10.64 -5.30
CA ALA A 139 -2.52 9.58 -4.36
C ALA A 139 -2.95 9.92 -2.92
N ASN A 140 -3.68 11.00 -2.68
CA ASN A 140 -4.13 11.42 -1.35
C ASN A 140 -2.96 11.61 -0.38
N VAL A 141 -1.87 12.23 -0.87
CA VAL A 141 -0.71 12.64 -0.08
C VAL A 141 -0.72 14.16 0.11
N ASP A 142 -0.60 14.59 1.36
CA ASP A 142 -0.55 16.00 1.72
C ASP A 142 0.81 16.59 1.35
N ASN A 143 0.80 17.61 0.49
CA ASN A 143 1.99 18.31 0.05
C ASN A 143 2.27 19.49 1.00
N ILE A 144 3.08 19.25 2.03
CA ILE A 144 3.41 20.26 3.04
C ILE A 144 4.50 21.19 2.51
N ASN A 145 4.10 22.41 2.15
CA ASN A 145 5.02 23.41 1.65
C ASN A 145 5.96 23.93 2.75
N VAL A 146 7.26 23.74 2.54
CA VAL A 146 8.34 24.27 3.37
C VAL A 146 9.19 25.19 2.49
N PRO A 147 9.07 26.53 2.62
CA PRO A 147 9.78 27.46 1.74
C PRO A 147 11.30 27.27 1.79
N THR A 148 11.94 27.25 0.62
CA THR A 148 13.42 27.21 0.51
C THR A 148 14.00 28.48 1.13
N GLY A 149 15.03 28.32 1.98
CA GLY A 149 15.78 29.47 2.50
C GLY A 149 16.38 29.27 3.89
N LYS A 150 15.97 28.23 4.62
CA LYS A 150 16.55 27.88 5.91
C LYS A 150 16.96 26.40 5.93
N PRO A 151 18.27 26.09 6.00
CA PRO A 151 18.74 24.72 6.24
C PRO A 151 18.05 24.14 7.47
N GLY A 152 17.62 22.88 7.41
CA GLY A 152 16.93 22.22 8.52
C GLY A 152 15.45 22.56 8.68
N ALA A 153 14.84 23.34 7.77
CA ALA A 153 13.43 23.70 7.89
C ALA A 153 12.49 22.50 7.67
N VAL A 154 12.84 21.61 6.74
CA VAL A 154 12.12 20.36 6.47
C VAL A 154 12.20 19.45 7.70
N ASP A 155 13.40 19.24 8.24
CA ASP A 155 13.63 18.45 9.47
C ASP A 155 12.76 18.94 10.62
N LEU A 156 12.78 20.24 10.89
CA LEU A 156 11.98 20.84 11.95
C LEU A 156 10.49 20.60 11.73
N LYS A 157 10.01 20.66 10.49
CA LYS A 157 8.60 20.41 10.18
C LYS A 157 8.20 18.95 10.33
N ILE A 158 9.08 18.02 9.97
CA ILE A 158 8.89 16.59 10.20
C ILE A 158 8.85 16.32 11.71
N LEU A 159 9.80 16.85 12.49
CA LEU A 159 9.81 16.69 13.95
C LEU A 159 8.53 17.21 14.62
N LEU A 160 8.02 18.37 14.20
CA LEU A 160 6.74 18.89 14.68
C LEU A 160 5.55 18.01 14.29
N ALA A 161 5.61 17.38 13.11
CA ALA A 161 4.58 16.44 12.67
C ALA A 161 4.61 15.13 13.48
N LEU A 162 5.81 14.64 13.83
CA LEU A 162 6.01 13.49 14.69
C LEU A 162 5.52 13.75 16.13
N ASP A 163 5.85 14.91 16.72
CA ASP A 163 5.32 15.31 18.04
C ASP A 163 3.79 15.40 18.03
N ARG A 164 3.21 15.95 16.95
CA ARG A 164 1.75 15.96 16.77
C ARG A 164 1.17 14.55 16.69
N PHE A 165 1.81 13.64 15.96
CA PHE A 165 1.37 12.25 15.85
C PHE A 165 1.33 11.57 17.23
N GLU A 166 2.41 11.71 18.02
CA GLU A 166 2.49 11.14 19.37
C GLU A 166 1.34 11.63 20.27
N ARG A 167 0.99 12.91 20.19
CA ARG A 167 -0.11 13.49 20.97
C ARG A 167 -1.48 12.99 20.54
N ASN A 168 -1.65 12.69 19.25
CA ASN A 168 -2.94 12.35 18.64
C ASN A 168 -3.25 10.86 18.62
N TYR A 169 -2.24 9.99 18.60
CA TYR A 169 -2.42 8.55 18.43
C TYR A 169 -1.78 7.75 19.57
N ARG A 170 -2.57 6.90 20.22
CA ARG A 170 -2.10 5.96 21.25
C ARG A 170 -1.72 4.62 20.63
N PRO A 171 -0.79 3.85 21.24
CA PRO A 171 -0.50 2.50 20.80
C PRO A 171 -1.76 1.61 20.74
N PRO A 172 -1.93 0.76 19.71
CA PRO A 172 -0.96 0.47 18.64
C PRO A 172 -0.91 1.56 17.56
N ALA A 173 0.27 2.17 17.39
CA ALA A 173 0.52 3.25 16.44
C ALA A 173 1.92 3.07 15.82
N THR A 174 2.03 3.32 14.52
CA THR A 174 3.25 3.13 13.73
C THR A 174 3.58 4.43 13.02
N VAL A 175 4.84 4.82 13.08
CA VAL A 175 5.40 5.92 12.28
C VAL A 175 6.24 5.30 11.17
N VAL A 176 6.07 5.81 9.95
CA VAL A 176 6.94 5.50 8.81
C VAL A 176 7.60 6.80 8.38
N LEU A 177 8.88 6.92 8.71
CA LEU A 177 9.74 8.02 8.24
C LEU A 177 10.47 7.57 6.97
N ILE A 178 10.30 8.32 5.89
CA ILE A 178 11.03 8.13 4.63
C ILE A 178 11.98 9.32 4.49
N SER A 179 13.20 9.17 4.99
CA SER A 179 14.26 10.17 4.91
C SER A 179 15.61 9.49 4.67
N GLY A 180 16.56 10.26 4.13
CA GLY A 180 17.97 9.86 3.98
C GLY A 180 18.88 10.42 5.07
N ASP A 181 18.35 11.30 5.93
CA ASP A 181 19.12 11.94 7.00
C ASP A 181 19.29 11.01 8.21
N ILE A 182 20.47 11.11 8.86
CA ILE A 182 20.93 10.27 9.99
C ILE A 182 20.84 11.02 11.30
#